data_AF-A0A3N5F2I2-F1
#
_entry.id   AF-A0A3N5F2I2-F1
#
_cell.length_a   1.000
_cell.length_b   1.000
_cell.length_c   1.000
_cell.angle_alpha   90.00
_cell.angle_beta   90.00
_cell.angle_gamma   90.00
#
_symmetry.space_group_name_H-M   'P 1'
#
loop_
_entity.id
_entity.type
_entity.pdbx_description
1 polymer ?
#
loop_
_entity_poly.entity_id
_entity_poly.type
_entity_poly.pdbx_seq_one_letter_code
_entity_poly.pdbx_strand_id
1 'polypeptide(L)'
;RGPIDAIVYGARQTWDMSWFSLRMLGKMLTGDLSWRNLSGPVAIADYAGQSAKVGVYAYVAFLALISVSLGVLNLLPVPVLDGGHLVYYGLEAIKGRPLSDRFMQVTQKAGLVAIVGLMAVALFNDLSRLFGG
;
A
#
# COMPACT_ATOMS: atom_id res chain seq x y z
N ARG A 1 -5.54 30.81 -6.48
CA ARG A 1 -6.04 29.55 -7.05
C ARG A 1 -7.44 29.35 -6.48
N GLY A 2 -8.45 29.17 -7.32
CA GLY A 2 -9.82 28.97 -6.85
C GLY A 2 -10.00 27.59 -6.18
N PRO A 3 -11.11 27.37 -5.48
CA PRO A 3 -11.40 26.08 -4.84
C PRO A 3 -11.47 24.92 -5.85
N ILE A 4 -11.95 25.17 -7.07
CA ILE A 4 -11.99 24.17 -8.16
C ILE A 4 -10.57 23.81 -8.62
N ASP A 5 -9.70 24.83 -8.81
CA ASP A 5 -8.30 24.60 -9.21
C ASP A 5 -7.55 23.77 -8.17
N ALA A 6 -7.84 23.97 -6.88
CA ALA A 6 -7.24 23.20 -5.80
C ALA A 6 -7.66 21.73 -5.84
N ILE A 7 -8.93 21.42 -6.13
CA ILE A 7 -9.41 20.04 -6.27
C ILE A 7 -8.75 19.37 -7.48
N VAL A 8 -8.71 20.05 -8.63
CA VAL A 8 -8.09 19.51 -9.85
C VAL A 8 -6.60 19.26 -9.65
N TYR A 9 -5.91 20.20 -9.00
CA TYR A 9 -4.50 20.04 -8.66
C TYR A 9 -4.27 18.84 -7.72
N GLY A 10 -5.09 18.72 -6.67
CA GLY A 10 -5.04 17.58 -5.75
C GLY A 10 -5.24 16.24 -6.46
N ALA A 11 -6.25 16.15 -7.34
CA ALA A 11 -6.54 14.94 -8.10
C ALA A 11 -5.37 14.54 -9.02
N ARG A 12 -4.76 15.51 -9.72
CA ARG A 12 -3.56 15.26 -10.55
C ARG A 12 -2.39 14.79 -9.70
N GLN A 13 -2.15 15.44 -8.57
CA GLN A 13 -1.07 15.06 -7.67
C GLN A 13 -1.26 13.64 -7.10
N THR A 14 -2.49 13.28 -6.71
CA THR A 14 -2.82 11.92 -6.28
C THR A 14 -2.62 10.91 -7.41
N TRP A 15 -2.96 11.24 -8.65
CA TRP A 15 -2.73 10.39 -9.81
C TRP A 15 -1.23 10.15 -10.04
N ASP A 16 -0.44 11.22 -10.05
CA ASP A 16 1.02 11.15 -10.27
C ASP A 16 1.70 10.34 -9.17
N MET A 17 1.33 10.57 -7.90
CA MET A 17 1.83 9.81 -6.76
C MET A 17 1.41 8.34 -6.84
N SER A 18 0.16 8.05 -7.23
CA SER A 18 -0.32 6.67 -7.40
C SER A 18 0.48 5.92 -8.46
N TRP A 19 0.69 6.57 -9.62
CA TRP A 19 1.44 6.00 -10.73
C TRP A 19 2.91 5.74 -10.37
N PHE A 20 3.53 6.69 -9.66
CA PHE A 20 4.87 6.53 -9.14
C PHE A 20 4.97 5.34 -8.18
N SER A 21 4.04 5.22 -7.22
CA SER A 21 3.99 4.11 -6.27
C SER A 21 3.87 2.76 -6.97
N LEU A 22 2.99 2.62 -7.96
CA LEU A 22 2.86 1.40 -8.77
C LEU A 22 4.16 1.03 -9.49
N ARG A 23 4.84 2.01 -10.10
CA ARG A 23 6.14 1.77 -10.77
C ARG A 23 7.22 1.33 -9.79
N MET A 24 7.26 1.93 -8.60
CA MET A 24 8.22 1.55 -7.56
C MET A 24 7.98 0.13 -7.09
N LEU A 25 6.73 -0.24 -6.81
CA LEU A 25 6.36 -1.62 -6.44
C LEU A 25 6.73 -2.63 -7.53
N GLY A 26 6.47 -2.30 -8.80
CA GLY A 26 6.88 -3.13 -9.93
C GLY A 26 8.40 -3.38 -9.97
N LYS A 27 9.20 -2.32 -9.77
CA LYS A 27 10.67 -2.41 -9.72
C LYS A 27 11.18 -3.23 -8.53
N MET A 28 10.45 -3.25 -7.41
CA MET A 28 10.79 -4.10 -6.28
C MET A 28 10.57 -5.57 -6.61
N LEU A 29 9.45 -5.89 -7.27
CA LEU A 29 9.13 -7.24 -7.73
C LEU A 29 10.11 -7.77 -8.78
N THR A 30 10.62 -6.90 -9.68
CA THR A 30 11.66 -7.27 -10.66
C THR A 30 13.06 -7.36 -10.07
N GLY A 31 13.26 -6.91 -8.83
CA GLY A 31 14.57 -6.91 -8.16
C GLY A 31 15.46 -5.70 -8.45
N ASP A 32 14.97 -4.74 -9.23
CA ASP A 32 15.70 -3.49 -9.55
C ASP A 32 15.80 -2.56 -8.33
N LEU A 33 14.92 -2.75 -7.33
CA LEU A 33 14.91 -1.99 -6.09
C LEU A 33 14.95 -2.94 -4.90
N SER A 34 15.91 -2.71 -3.98
CA SER A 34 16.07 -3.56 -2.80
C SER A 34 14.85 -3.48 -1.88
N TRP A 35 14.35 -4.64 -1.47
CA TRP A 35 13.32 -4.81 -0.44
C TRP A 35 13.71 -4.21 0.91
N ARG A 36 15.01 -3.92 1.14
CA ARG A 36 15.49 -3.25 2.36
C ARG A 36 15.09 -1.76 2.44
N ASN A 37 14.66 -1.17 1.32
CA ASN A 37 14.17 0.21 1.27
C ASN A 37 12.67 0.33 1.58
N LEU A 38 11.97 -0.79 1.79
CA LEU A 38 10.60 -0.76 2.30
C LEU A 38 10.63 -0.26 3.75
N SER A 39 9.99 0.88 3.98
CA SER A 39 9.77 1.38 5.34
C SER A 39 8.72 0.48 6.01
N GLY A 40 9.12 -0.25 7.04
CA GLY A 40 8.17 -1.01 7.84
C GLY A 40 7.34 -0.12 8.77
N PRO A 41 6.42 -0.70 9.55
CA PRO A 41 5.52 0.06 10.43
C PRO A 41 6.25 0.97 11.42
N VAL A 42 7.43 0.56 11.90
CA VAL A 42 8.19 1.34 12.87
C VAL A 42 8.88 2.52 12.19
N ALA A 43 9.43 2.30 10.99
CA ALA A 43 10.00 3.38 10.19
C ALA A 43 8.93 4.42 9.81
N ILE A 44 7.73 3.98 9.44
CA ILE A 44 6.59 4.88 9.15
C ILE A 44 6.26 5.73 10.39
N ALA A 45 6.22 5.13 11.59
CA ALA A 45 5.97 5.84 12.83
C ALA A 45 7.07 6.87 13.14
N ASP A 46 8.34 6.54 12.92
CA ASP A 46 9.46 7.46 13.10
C ASP A 46 9.38 8.65 12.12
N TYR A 47 9.15 8.40 10.83
CA TYR A 47 8.95 9.47 9.84
C TYR A 47 7.73 10.35 10.16
N ALA A 48 6.65 9.78 10.70
CA ALA A 48 5.51 10.54 11.18
C ALA A 48 5.91 11.50 12.31
N GLY A 49 6.69 11.02 13.28
CA GLY A 49 7.21 11.83 14.38
C GLY A 49 8.17 12.92 13.91
N GLN A 50 9.06 12.61 12.97
CA GLN A 50 9.98 13.58 12.38
C GLN A 50 9.25 14.67 11.59
N SER A 51 8.29 14.29 10.73
CA SER A 51 7.52 15.27 9.94
C SER A 51 6.66 16.17 10.83
N ALA A 52 6.10 15.65 11.94
CA ALA A 52 5.41 16.46 12.93
C ALA A 52 6.32 17.51 13.60
N LYS A 53 7.59 17.16 13.88
CA LYS A 53 8.59 18.11 14.42
C LYS A 53 8.97 19.20 13.42
N VAL A 54 8.97 18.89 12.11
CA VAL A 54 9.24 19.88 11.06
C VAL A 54 8.08 20.89 10.93
N GLY A 55 6.84 20.43 11.06
CA GLY A 55 5.65 21.27 11.15
C GLY A 55 4.43 20.69 10.45
N VAL A 56 3.29 21.36 10.61
CA VAL A 56 1.97 20.87 10.17
C VAL A 56 1.94 20.59 8.67
N TYR A 57 2.55 21.45 7.84
CA TYR A 57 2.57 21.24 6.40
C TYR A 57 3.32 19.94 6.02
N ALA A 58 4.48 19.70 6.60
CA ALA A 58 5.27 18.49 6.35
C ALA A 58 4.54 17.24 6.83
N TYR A 59 3.89 17.31 8.00
CA TYR A 59 3.10 16.23 8.55
C TYR A 59 1.89 15.87 7.66
N VAL A 60 1.12 16.87 7.20
CA VAL A 60 -0.01 16.64 6.29
C VAL A 60 0.47 16.09 4.94
N ALA A 61 1.58 16.59 4.41
CA ALA A 61 2.16 16.05 3.18
C ALA A 61 2.60 14.59 3.33
N PHE A 62 3.19 14.22 4.48
CA PHE A 62 3.53 12.84 4.80
C PHE A 62 2.27 11.95 4.90
N LEU A 63 1.23 12.41 5.61
CA LEU A 63 -0.04 11.68 5.69
C LEU A 63 -0.68 11.49 4.31
N ALA A 64 -0.64 12.51 3.45
CA ALA A 64 -1.13 12.40 2.08
C ALA A 64 -0.35 11.34 1.28
N LEU A 65 0.98 11.33 1.40
CA LEU A 65 1.84 10.31 0.76
C LEU A 65 1.50 8.89 1.23
N ILE A 66 1.38 8.68 2.54
CA ILE A 66 1.02 7.36 3.10
C ILE A 66 -0.39 6.96 2.66
N SER A 67 -1.35 7.88 2.70
CA SER A 67 -2.73 7.63 2.27
C SER A 67 -2.81 7.19 0.81
N VAL A 68 -2.13 7.88 -0.10
CA VAL A 68 -2.07 7.48 -1.52
C VAL A 68 -1.40 6.13 -1.69
N SER A 69 -0.29 5.89 -0.98
CA SER A 69 0.44 4.62 -1.07
C SER A 69 -0.39 3.43 -0.58
N LEU A 70 -1.10 3.57 0.54
CA LEU A 70 -2.02 2.56 1.05
C LEU A 70 -3.21 2.36 0.12
N GLY A 71 -3.75 3.43 -0.47
CA GLY A 71 -4.81 3.34 -1.47
C GLY A 71 -4.37 2.51 -2.68
N VAL A 72 -3.17 2.76 -3.21
CA VAL A 72 -2.59 1.96 -4.31
C VAL A 72 -2.40 0.50 -3.90
N LEU A 73 -1.83 0.24 -2.72
CA LEU A 73 -1.59 -1.11 -2.23
C LEU A 73 -2.91 -1.89 -2.06
N ASN A 74 -3.95 -1.26 -1.51
CA ASN A 74 -5.25 -1.89 -1.32
C ASN A 74 -5.95 -2.24 -2.63
N LEU A 75 -5.65 -1.53 -3.73
CA LEU A 75 -6.20 -1.82 -5.07
C LEU A 75 -5.43 -2.93 -5.81
N LEU A 76 -4.32 -3.44 -5.26
CA LEU A 76 -3.61 -4.57 -5.86
C LEU A 76 -4.46 -5.85 -5.82
N PRO A 77 -4.24 -6.79 -6.76
CA PRO A 77 -4.97 -8.06 -6.84
C PRO A 77 -4.50 -9.06 -5.78
N VAL A 78 -4.47 -8.65 -4.52
CA VAL A 78 -4.07 -9.46 -3.37
C VAL A 78 -5.32 -9.86 -2.60
N PRO A 79 -5.55 -11.17 -2.37
CA PRO A 79 -6.67 -11.62 -1.54
C PRO A 79 -6.61 -11.00 -0.14
N VAL A 80 -7.77 -10.66 0.44
CA VAL A 80 -7.94 -9.90 1.71
C VAL A 80 -7.90 -8.37 1.55
N LEU A 81 -7.29 -7.84 0.47
CA LEU A 81 -7.37 -6.42 0.13
C LEU A 81 -8.59 -6.11 -0.76
N ASP A 82 -8.98 -4.83 -0.84
CA ASP A 82 -10.11 -4.34 -1.63
C ASP A 82 -10.00 -4.75 -3.11
N GLY A 83 -8.80 -4.68 -3.68
CA GLY A 83 -8.50 -5.09 -5.05
C GLY A 83 -8.66 -6.60 -5.28
N GLY A 84 -8.46 -7.43 -4.25
CA GLY A 84 -8.77 -8.85 -4.30
C GLY A 84 -10.27 -9.11 -4.50
N HIS A 85 -11.12 -8.31 -3.86
CA HIS A 85 -12.57 -8.37 -4.08
C HIS A 85 -12.97 -7.90 -5.48
N LEU A 86 -12.34 -6.84 -6.00
CA LEU A 86 -12.54 -6.41 -7.38
C LEU A 86 -12.21 -7.52 -8.39
N VAL A 87 -11.14 -8.28 -8.15
CA VAL A 87 -10.80 -9.45 -8.97
C VAL A 87 -11.89 -10.53 -8.87
N TYR A 88 -12.41 -10.82 -7.68
CA TYR A 88 -13.51 -11.77 -7.54
C TYR A 88 -14.75 -11.35 -8.30
N TYR A 89 -15.17 -10.08 -8.19
CA TYR A 89 -16.32 -9.57 -8.95
C TYR A 89 -16.08 -9.59 -10.46
N GLY A 90 -14.86 -9.27 -10.91
CA GLY A 90 -14.49 -9.40 -12.31
C GLY A 90 -14.59 -10.84 -12.81
N LEU A 91 -14.10 -11.80 -12.03
CA LEU A 91 -14.21 -13.23 -12.34
C LEU A 91 -15.66 -13.71 -12.34
N GLU A 92 -16.49 -13.26 -11.41
CA GLU A 92 -17.93 -13.56 -11.38
C GLU A 92 -18.66 -13.00 -12.60
N ALA A 93 -18.35 -11.76 -12.99
CA ALA A 93 -18.92 -11.12 -14.16
C ALA A 93 -18.57 -11.89 -15.46
N ILE A 94 -17.32 -12.35 -15.59
CA ILE A 94 -16.88 -13.17 -16.74
C ILE A 94 -17.54 -14.56 -16.72
N LYS A 95 -17.64 -15.17 -15.52
CA LYS A 95 -18.16 -16.53 -15.35
C LYS A 95 -19.69 -16.58 -15.39
N GLY A 96 -20.38 -15.46 -15.18
CA GLY A 96 -21.84 -15.34 -15.11
C GLY A 96 -22.49 -16.02 -13.89
N ARG A 97 -21.68 -16.47 -12.92
CA ARG A 97 -22.14 -17.16 -11.70
C ARG A 97 -21.19 -16.88 -10.54
N PRO A 98 -21.69 -16.90 -9.29
CA PRO A 98 -20.85 -16.63 -8.13
C PRO A 98 -19.68 -17.61 -8.02
N LEU A 99 -18.58 -17.15 -7.43
CA LEU A 99 -17.46 -18.00 -7.06
C LEU A 99 -17.88 -18.93 -5.92
N SER A 100 -17.25 -20.10 -5.84
CA SER A 100 -17.58 -21.03 -4.76
C SER A 100 -17.02 -20.53 -3.43
N ASP A 101 -17.79 -20.70 -2.35
CA ASP A 101 -17.35 -20.30 -1.00
C ASP A 101 -16.02 -20.91 -0.62
N ARG A 102 -15.79 -22.18 -1.01
CA ARG A 102 -14.52 -22.87 -0.79
C ARG A 102 -13.34 -22.15 -1.46
N PHE A 103 -13.51 -21.69 -2.70
CA PHE A 103 -12.46 -20.98 -3.42
C PHE A 103 -12.13 -19.64 -2.74
N MET A 104 -13.16 -18.88 -2.36
CA MET A 104 -12.98 -17.59 -1.69
C MET A 104 -12.32 -17.76 -0.32
N GLN A 105 -12.75 -18.74 0.48
CA GLN A 105 -12.16 -19.05 1.80
C GLN A 105 -10.68 -19.45 1.70
N VAL A 106 -10.33 -20.32 0.74
CA VAL A 106 -8.93 -20.75 0.55
C VAL A 106 -8.06 -19.57 0.14
N THR A 107 -8.53 -18.79 -0.82
CA THR A 107 -7.77 -17.67 -1.38
C THR A 107 -7.61 -16.54 -0.35
N GLN A 108 -8.65 -16.24 0.44
CA GLN A 108 -8.57 -15.29 1.57
C GLN A 108 -7.63 -15.78 2.67
N LYS A 109 -7.69 -17.05 3.08
CA LYS A 109 -6.76 -17.61 4.08
C LYS A 109 -5.30 -17.53 3.60
N ALA A 110 -5.06 -17.87 2.33
CA ALA A 110 -3.74 -17.74 1.73
C ALA A 110 -3.25 -16.29 1.73
N GLY A 111 -4.10 -15.34 1.33
CA GLY A 111 -3.80 -13.91 1.39
C GLY A 111 -3.49 -13.41 2.80
N LEU A 112 -4.30 -13.82 3.78
CA LEU A 112 -4.09 -13.45 5.18
C LEU A 112 -2.75 -13.95 5.71
N VAL A 113 -2.41 -15.21 5.46
CA VAL A 113 -1.12 -15.80 5.85
C VAL A 113 0.03 -15.06 5.19
N ALA A 114 -0.09 -14.72 3.91
CA ALA A 114 0.92 -13.94 3.19
C ALA A 114 1.10 -12.54 3.80
N ILE A 115 0.02 -11.80 4.06
CA ILE A 115 0.07 -10.45 4.65
C ILE A 115 0.69 -10.51 6.05
N VAL A 116 0.24 -11.43 6.90
CA VAL A 116 0.79 -11.59 8.26
C VAL A 116 2.27 -11.96 8.20
N GLY A 117 2.66 -12.85 7.28
CA GLY A 117 4.06 -13.21 7.06
C GLY A 117 4.91 -12.01 6.63
N LEU A 118 4.43 -11.22 5.67
CA LEU A 118 5.10 -9.98 5.23
C LEU A 118 5.21 -8.96 6.37
N MET A 119 4.17 -8.79 7.18
CA MET A 119 4.21 -7.91 8.35
C MET A 119 5.25 -8.38 9.38
N ALA A 120 5.32 -9.69 9.64
CA ALA A 120 6.32 -10.25 10.54
C ALA A 120 7.75 -10.02 10.04
N VAL A 121 7.99 -10.22 8.73
CA VAL A 121 9.30 -9.94 8.10
C VAL A 121 9.64 -8.45 8.15
N ALA A 122 8.69 -7.57 7.84
CA ALA A 122 8.89 -6.13 7.89
C ALA A 122 9.21 -5.65 9.31
N LEU A 123 8.48 -6.14 10.31
CA LEU A 123 8.73 -5.82 11.72
C LEU A 123 10.10 -6.35 12.17
N PHE A 124 10.46 -7.58 11.80
CA PHE A 124 11.76 -8.15 12.12
C PHE A 124 12.92 -7.33 11.51
N ASN A 125 12.78 -6.90 10.26
CA ASN A 125 13.76 -6.04 9.59
C ASN A 125 13.87 -4.66 10.27
N ASP A 126 12.74 -4.04 10.63
CA ASP A 126 12.70 -2.77 11.36
C ASP A 126 13.40 -2.89 12.72
N LEU A 127 13.08 -3.92 13.51
CA LEU A 127 13.71 -4.14 14.82
C LEU A 127 15.21 -4.43 14.69
N SER A 128 15.60 -5.25 13.72
CA SER A 128 17.02 -5.54 13.45
C SER A 128 17.79 -4.26 13.08
N ARG A 129 17.18 -3.36 12.31
CA ARG A 129 17.77 -2.06 11.96
C ARG A 129 17.89 -1.13 13.17
N LEU A 130 16.95 -1.18 14.11
CA LEU A 130 16.93 -0.33 15.31
C LEU A 130 17.90 -0.80 16.40
N PHE A 131 18.11 -2.11 16.54
CA PHE A 131 18.99 -2.69 17.57
C PHE A 131 20.38 -3.08 17.06
N GLY A 132 20.54 -3.30 15.75
CA GLY A 132 21.81 -3.65 15.11
C GLY A 132 22.54 -2.47 14.47
N GLY A 133 22.01 -1.24 14.63
CA GLY A 133 22.64 0.01 14.23
C GLY A 133 23.35 0.69 15.41
#